data_AF-A0A1Q3EMM9-F1
#
_entry.id   AF-A0A1Q3EMM9-F1
#
_cell.length_a   1.000
_cell.length_b   1.000
_cell.length_c   1.000
_cell.angle_alpha   90.00
_cell.angle_beta   90.00
_cell.angle_gamma   90.00
#
_symmetry.space_group_name_H-M   'P 1'
#
loop_
_entity.id
_entity.type
_entity.pdbx_description
1 polymer ?
#
loop_
_entity_poly.entity_id
_entity_poly.type
_entity_poly.pdbx_seq_one_letter_code
_entity_poly.pdbx_strand_id
1 'polypeptide(L)'
;MVVDYTQVLWSKPDGNEFFDLGEVECPFRITVPPRSGGFSTVSFVEYRCVWRVEASISHAHISGIGTRLTKHVDLPLVRYDLPAFLPSPRIYMHITAAYLDRVVTKPKGLALQYTVWAPREPIGPTDLLPISIHVLPKERNISIRSATVVVERRIQFNESQSPVSASSSSAIPISPTLSFSTMTSPQSGYPSSVSLASDVRPLLPQPQYSRDRSDSSESLVGKPIVLPIAASESSGPFSQAENGIWSKTLTVQWPSAKPSSRWGIGETIHSDLVSVRFFARVKIIVTGPHSTESFELDEEEIFTTSTNDAERRLAISKTRSQSSSEARSKSKSPRRTRRKLEDSPEPVPSTTANERIQSHVVHIQAPDHGIQARRTFPLQSV
;
A
#
# COMPACT_ATOMS: atom_id res chain seq x y z
N MET A 1 6.54 -9.75 10.92
CA MET A 1 7.72 -10.31 10.22
C MET A 1 8.66 -9.23 9.70
N VAL A 2 9.78 -9.03 10.38
CA VAL A 2 10.95 -8.27 9.88
C VAL A 2 11.88 -9.29 9.23
N VAL A 3 12.37 -9.00 8.03
CA VAL A 3 13.37 -9.83 7.35
C VAL A 3 14.69 -9.07 7.37
N ASP A 4 15.74 -9.72 7.87
CA ASP A 4 17.08 -9.15 7.95
C ASP A 4 18.10 -10.04 7.20
N TYR A 5 19.00 -9.39 6.48
CA TYR A 5 20.10 -10.01 5.75
C TYR A 5 21.38 -9.27 6.10
N THR A 6 22.20 -9.87 6.95
CA THR A 6 23.44 -9.25 7.43
C THR A 6 24.66 -9.83 6.72
N GLN A 7 25.61 -8.97 6.35
CA GLN A 7 26.93 -9.37 5.86
C GLN A 7 28.00 -8.66 6.67
N VAL A 8 28.94 -9.41 7.26
CA VAL A 8 30.12 -8.83 7.92
C VAL A 8 31.14 -8.52 6.83
N LEU A 9 31.46 -7.24 6.66
CA LEU A 9 32.38 -6.76 5.63
C LEU A 9 33.83 -6.70 6.12
N TRP A 10 34.02 -6.55 7.43
CA TRP A 10 35.31 -6.50 8.07
C TRP A 10 35.18 -6.95 9.52
N SER A 11 36.21 -7.63 10.02
CA SER A 11 36.34 -8.02 11.42
C SER A 11 37.76 -7.76 11.89
N LYS A 12 37.91 -7.34 13.14
CA LYS A 12 39.21 -7.22 13.81
C LYS A 12 39.96 -8.56 13.83
N PRO A 13 41.30 -8.56 13.86
CA PRO A 13 42.10 -9.77 14.09
C PRO A 13 41.77 -10.44 15.43
N ASP A 14 41.98 -11.75 15.50
CA ASP A 14 41.78 -12.53 16.72
C ASP A 14 42.70 -12.03 17.86
N GLY A 15 42.19 -12.04 19.09
CA GLY A 15 42.94 -11.65 20.29
C GLY A 15 42.91 -10.16 20.66
N ASN A 16 42.58 -9.28 19.72
CA ASN A 16 42.44 -7.84 20.02
C ASN A 16 40.97 -7.50 20.29
N GLU A 17 40.66 -6.62 21.24
CA GLU A 17 39.27 -6.16 21.47
C GLU A 17 38.83 -5.15 20.41
N PHE A 18 39.74 -4.28 19.99
CA PHE A 18 39.54 -3.27 18.96
C PHE A 18 40.75 -3.21 18.02
N PHE A 19 40.55 -2.73 16.79
CA PHE A 19 41.62 -2.58 15.81
C PHE A 19 41.34 -1.35 14.93
N ASP A 20 42.39 -0.63 14.55
CA ASP A 20 42.28 0.56 13.71
C ASP A 20 41.89 0.16 12.28
N LEU A 21 40.77 0.71 11.80
CA LEU A 21 40.20 0.35 10.50
C LEU A 21 40.93 1.04 9.34
N GLY A 22 41.49 2.23 9.57
CA GLY A 22 42.05 3.08 8.52
C GLY A 22 41.04 3.46 7.43
N GLU A 23 41.54 3.79 6.24
CA GLU A 23 40.71 3.99 5.04
C GLU A 23 40.51 2.64 4.34
N VAL A 24 39.29 2.11 4.42
CA VAL A 24 38.92 0.84 3.80
C VAL A 24 37.66 0.99 2.95
N GLU A 25 37.70 0.47 1.74
CA GLU A 25 36.53 0.33 0.87
C GLU A 25 36.14 -1.15 0.78
N CYS A 26 34.99 -1.50 1.34
CA CYS A 26 34.48 -2.87 1.34
C CYS A 26 33.25 -2.99 0.43
N PRO A 27 33.39 -3.39 -0.85
CA PRO A 27 32.24 -3.61 -1.71
C PRO A 27 31.39 -4.75 -1.16
N PHE A 28 30.06 -4.59 -1.20
CA PHE A 28 29.12 -5.59 -0.71
C PHE A 28 28.00 -5.85 -1.70
N ARG A 29 27.37 -7.03 -1.57
CA ARG A 29 26.21 -7.41 -2.37
C ARG A 29 25.28 -8.26 -1.51
N ILE A 30 24.15 -7.67 -1.15
CA ILE A 30 23.05 -8.40 -0.50
C ILE A 30 22.09 -8.84 -1.60
N THR A 31 21.79 -10.15 -1.66
CA THR A 31 20.80 -10.71 -2.59
C THR A 31 19.59 -11.13 -1.78
N VAL A 32 18.42 -10.57 -2.10
CA VAL A 32 17.14 -10.92 -1.47
C VAL A 32 16.52 -12.08 -2.24
N PRO A 33 16.30 -13.26 -1.63
CA PRO A 33 15.57 -14.35 -2.26
C PRO A 33 14.20 -13.93 -2.82
N PRO A 34 13.74 -14.47 -3.97
CA PRO A 34 12.42 -14.15 -4.52
C PRO A 34 11.25 -14.48 -3.59
N ARG A 35 11.45 -15.41 -2.65
CA ARG A 35 10.47 -15.85 -1.65
C ARG A 35 10.74 -15.27 -0.26
N SER A 36 11.59 -14.25 -0.17
CA SER A 36 11.76 -13.50 1.07
C SER A 36 10.40 -12.97 1.49
N GLY A 37 10.15 -13.02 2.79
CA GLY A 37 9.05 -12.32 3.39
C GLY A 37 9.14 -10.80 3.20
N GLY A 38 8.10 -10.07 3.60
CA GLY A 38 8.06 -8.62 3.57
C GLY A 38 7.11 -8.07 2.51
N PHE A 39 6.77 -6.80 2.64
CA PHE A 39 5.78 -6.14 1.80
C PHE A 39 6.46 -5.10 0.91
N SER A 40 5.75 -4.59 -0.07
CA SER A 40 6.20 -3.39 -0.79
C SER A 40 6.38 -2.24 0.19
N THR A 41 7.26 -1.29 -0.14
CA THR A 41 7.39 -0.07 0.66
C THR A 41 6.04 0.66 0.68
N VAL A 42 5.46 0.83 1.87
CA VAL A 42 4.16 1.46 2.08
C VAL A 42 4.19 2.38 3.28
N SER A 43 3.48 3.51 3.19
CA SER A 43 3.38 4.50 4.27
C SER A 43 1.91 4.80 4.58
N PHE A 44 1.56 4.60 5.85
CA PHE A 44 0.29 4.95 6.49
C PHE A 44 0.57 5.88 7.69
N VAL A 45 -0.48 6.48 8.26
CA VAL A 45 -0.34 7.56 9.28
C VAL A 45 0.47 7.10 10.47
N GLU A 46 0.25 5.85 10.87
CA GLU A 46 0.81 5.27 12.08
C GLU A 46 1.74 4.08 11.78
N TYR A 47 1.82 3.65 10.52
CA TYR A 47 2.58 2.47 10.12
C TYR A 47 3.34 2.71 8.82
N ARG A 48 4.60 2.28 8.76
CA ARG A 48 5.39 2.32 7.54
C ARG A 48 6.12 0.99 7.38
N CYS A 49 6.00 0.39 6.19
CA CYS A 49 6.87 -0.70 5.76
C CYS A 49 7.95 -0.11 4.86
N VAL A 50 9.22 -0.34 5.18
CA VAL A 50 10.36 0.08 4.38
C VAL A 50 11.35 -1.05 4.23
N TRP A 51 11.99 -1.09 3.08
CA TRP A 51 13.24 -1.80 2.94
C TRP A 51 14.37 -0.84 3.29
N ARG A 52 15.36 -1.29 4.05
CA ARG A 52 16.45 -0.46 4.52
C ARG A 52 17.77 -1.21 4.36
N VAL A 53 18.77 -0.51 3.82
CA VAL A 53 20.16 -0.95 3.91
C VAL A 53 20.80 -0.18 5.04
N GLU A 54 21.34 -0.91 6.00
CA GLU A 54 22.01 -0.36 7.17
C GLU A 54 23.47 -0.80 7.18
N ALA A 55 24.38 0.16 7.37
CA ALA A 55 25.78 -0.08 7.68
C ALA A 55 26.03 0.30 9.13
N SER A 56 26.52 -0.66 9.91
CA SER A 56 26.84 -0.47 11.32
C SER A 56 28.30 -0.77 11.61
N ILE A 57 28.95 0.13 12.34
CA ILE A 57 30.31 -0.05 12.86
C ILE A 57 30.24 -0.13 14.38
N SER A 58 30.73 -1.23 14.93
CA SER A 58 30.95 -1.38 16.37
C SER A 58 32.39 -1.00 16.69
N HIS A 59 32.59 -0.07 17.63
CA HIS A 59 33.89 0.48 17.98
C HIS A 59 34.07 0.59 19.49
N ALA A 60 35.31 0.88 19.94
CA ALA A 60 35.61 1.14 21.34
C ALA A 60 34.72 2.26 21.88
N HIS A 61 34.32 2.18 23.16
CA HIS A 61 33.48 3.22 23.75
C HIS A 61 34.20 4.57 23.72
N ILE A 62 33.62 5.54 23.01
CA ILE A 62 34.10 6.93 22.99
C ILE A 62 33.07 7.78 23.71
N SER A 63 33.50 8.50 24.75
CA SER A 63 32.64 9.38 25.55
C SER A 63 31.87 10.37 24.66
N GLY A 64 30.54 10.39 24.78
CA GLY A 64 29.64 11.23 23.98
C GLY A 64 29.23 10.65 22.62
N ILE A 65 29.93 9.63 22.10
CA ILE A 65 29.58 8.96 20.83
C ILE A 65 28.93 7.59 21.09
N GLY A 66 29.41 6.85 22.09
CA GLY A 66 28.93 5.48 22.41
C GLY A 66 29.82 4.39 21.81
N THR A 67 29.23 3.24 21.47
CA THR A 67 29.93 2.02 20.98
C THR A 67 29.53 1.61 19.56
N ARG A 68 28.57 2.31 18.94
CA ARG A 68 28.02 1.96 17.63
C ARG A 68 27.71 3.20 16.81
N LEU A 69 28.20 3.22 15.57
CA LEU A 69 27.78 4.16 14.55
C LEU A 69 26.93 3.42 13.51
N THR A 70 25.80 4.04 13.14
CA THR A 70 24.88 3.47 12.17
C THR A 70 24.53 4.51 11.11
N LYS A 71 24.62 4.11 9.84
CA LYS A 71 24.11 4.87 8.69
C LYS A 71 23.18 3.98 7.90
N HIS A 72 22.09 4.55 7.37
CA HIS A 72 21.13 3.78 6.60
C HIS A 72 20.55 4.58 5.43
N VAL A 73 20.01 3.83 4.47
CA VAL A 73 19.23 4.36 3.34
C VAL A 73 17.98 3.50 3.16
N ASP A 74 16.82 4.16 3.06
CA ASP A 74 15.56 3.48 2.77
C ASP A 74 15.48 3.21 1.24
N LEU A 75 15.07 2.01 0.86
CA LEU A 75 14.89 1.57 -0.51
C LEU A 75 13.40 1.57 -0.88
N PRO A 76 13.01 2.20 -2.01
CA PRO A 76 11.63 2.18 -2.50
C PRO A 76 11.33 0.88 -3.27
N LEU A 77 11.47 -0.28 -2.63
CA LEU A 77 11.21 -1.56 -3.28
C LEU A 77 9.71 -1.81 -3.42
N VAL A 78 9.31 -2.21 -4.62
CA VAL A 78 7.94 -2.62 -4.96
C VAL A 78 7.95 -4.09 -5.34
N ARG A 79 7.05 -4.86 -4.73
CA ARG A 79 6.88 -6.28 -5.03
C ARG A 79 5.96 -6.46 -6.23
N TYR A 80 6.39 -7.35 -7.13
CA TYR A 80 5.66 -7.75 -8.34
C TYR A 80 5.25 -9.22 -8.30
N ASP A 81 5.47 -9.93 -7.20
CA ASP A 81 4.94 -11.27 -6.99
C ASP A 81 3.46 -11.20 -6.57
N LEU A 82 2.70 -12.24 -6.91
CA LEU A 82 1.33 -12.41 -6.42
C LEU A 82 1.40 -13.26 -5.16
N PRO A 83 0.60 -12.96 -4.12
CA PRO A 83 0.34 -13.97 -3.10
C PRO A 83 -0.19 -15.23 -3.79
N ALA A 84 0.19 -16.40 -3.29
CA ALA A 84 -0.31 -17.66 -3.83
C ALA A 84 -1.83 -17.69 -3.68
N PHE A 85 -2.55 -17.40 -4.76
CA PHE A 85 -4.00 -17.47 -4.77
C PHE A 85 -4.41 -18.89 -5.15
N LEU A 86 -5.34 -19.46 -4.39
CA LEU A 86 -6.00 -20.68 -4.83
C LEU A 86 -6.78 -20.32 -6.09
N PRO A 87 -6.65 -21.10 -7.19
CA PRO A 87 -7.45 -20.85 -8.38
C PRO A 87 -8.91 -20.85 -7.94
N SER A 88 -9.60 -19.72 -8.13
CA SER A 88 -11.03 -19.69 -7.85
C SER A 88 -11.67 -20.78 -8.71
N PRO A 89 -12.56 -21.62 -8.15
CA PRO A 89 -13.36 -22.48 -9.00
C PRO A 89 -14.00 -21.57 -10.06
N ARG A 90 -13.85 -21.93 -11.33
CA ARG A 90 -14.49 -21.22 -12.44
C ARG A 90 -15.98 -21.46 -12.30
N ILE A 91 -16.63 -20.61 -11.52
CA ILE A 91 -18.07 -20.63 -11.31
C ILE A 91 -18.67 -20.01 -12.58
N TYR A 92 -18.76 -20.81 -13.65
CA TYR A 92 -19.75 -20.61 -14.70
C TYR A 92 -21.08 -21.10 -14.14
N MET A 93 -21.59 -20.46 -13.09
CA MET A 93 -22.86 -20.90 -12.51
C MET A 93 -24.01 -20.11 -13.10
N HIS A 94 -24.94 -20.86 -13.68
CA HIS A 94 -26.33 -20.45 -13.71
C HIS A 94 -26.76 -20.17 -12.27
N ILE A 95 -27.07 -18.90 -12.00
CA ILE A 95 -27.45 -18.47 -10.66
C ILE A 95 -28.85 -19.00 -10.38
N THR A 96 -28.91 -20.03 -9.57
CA THR A 96 -30.16 -20.63 -9.10
C THR A 96 -30.47 -20.10 -7.70
N ALA A 97 -31.74 -20.19 -7.28
CA ALA A 97 -32.14 -19.77 -5.93
C ALA A 97 -31.40 -20.52 -4.82
N ALA A 98 -30.93 -21.76 -5.09
CA ALA A 98 -30.14 -22.54 -4.15
C ALA A 98 -28.75 -21.94 -3.84
N TYR A 99 -28.27 -21.00 -4.66
CA TYR A 99 -27.01 -20.30 -4.46
C TYR A 99 -27.16 -19.05 -3.57
N LEU A 100 -28.39 -18.61 -3.28
CA LEU A 100 -28.65 -17.49 -2.37
C LEU A 100 -28.67 -18.02 -0.93
N ASP A 101 -27.49 -18.15 -0.36
CA ASP A 101 -27.25 -18.74 0.96
C ASP A 101 -27.47 -17.76 2.12
N ARG A 102 -27.44 -16.44 1.85
CA ARG A 102 -27.57 -15.41 2.89
C ARG A 102 -28.98 -14.86 2.95
N VAL A 103 -29.41 -14.51 4.16
CA VAL A 103 -30.73 -13.93 4.43
C VAL A 103 -30.58 -12.72 5.32
N VAL A 104 -31.23 -11.62 4.94
CA VAL A 104 -31.35 -10.43 5.80
C VAL A 104 -32.83 -10.14 6.05
N THR A 105 -33.17 -9.89 7.33
CA THR A 105 -34.53 -9.62 7.77
C THR A 105 -34.55 -8.47 8.75
N LYS A 106 -35.50 -7.55 8.61
CA LYS A 106 -35.76 -6.52 9.62
C LYS A 106 -36.97 -6.89 10.47
N PRO A 107 -36.99 -6.55 11.77
CA PRO A 107 -38.15 -6.78 12.61
C PRO A 107 -39.34 -5.98 12.07
N LYS A 108 -40.34 -6.69 11.54
CA LYS A 108 -41.54 -6.14 10.85
C LYS A 108 -41.29 -5.55 9.45
N GLY A 109 -40.12 -5.79 8.87
CA GLY A 109 -39.76 -5.31 7.53
C GLY A 109 -39.63 -6.44 6.52
N LEU A 110 -39.16 -6.08 5.33
CA LEU A 110 -39.00 -7.01 4.23
C LEU A 110 -37.90 -8.04 4.54
N ALA A 111 -38.05 -9.25 3.99
CA ALA A 111 -37.04 -10.30 4.05
C ALA A 111 -36.43 -10.56 2.66
N LEU A 112 -35.11 -10.57 2.57
CA LEU A 112 -34.37 -10.77 1.33
C LEU A 112 -33.43 -11.96 1.45
N GLN A 113 -33.43 -12.83 0.45
CA GLN A 113 -32.34 -13.79 0.22
C GLN A 113 -31.36 -13.16 -0.75
N TYR A 114 -30.05 -13.31 -0.52
CA TYR A 114 -29.08 -12.65 -1.36
C TYR A 114 -27.74 -13.38 -1.40
N THR A 115 -26.90 -12.97 -2.33
CA THR A 115 -25.47 -13.26 -2.33
C THR A 115 -24.72 -12.06 -2.92
N VAL A 116 -23.51 -11.80 -2.42
CA VAL A 116 -22.61 -10.77 -2.92
C VAL A 116 -21.33 -11.47 -3.35
N TRP A 117 -20.83 -11.13 -4.53
CA TRP A 117 -19.60 -11.69 -5.07
C TRP A 117 -18.61 -10.59 -5.40
N ALA A 118 -17.47 -10.62 -4.72
CA ALA A 118 -16.29 -9.84 -5.06
C ALA A 118 -15.25 -10.74 -5.78
N PRO A 119 -14.44 -10.19 -6.71
CA PRO A 119 -13.33 -10.90 -7.32
C PRO A 119 -12.34 -11.34 -6.25
N ARG A 120 -11.94 -12.62 -6.32
CA ARG A 120 -10.90 -13.19 -5.45
C ARG A 120 -9.49 -12.99 -6.00
N GLU A 121 -9.39 -12.54 -7.24
CA GLU A 121 -8.11 -12.21 -7.87
C GLU A 121 -7.59 -10.90 -7.27
N PRO A 122 -6.27 -10.78 -7.03
CA PRO A 122 -5.71 -9.56 -6.48
C PRO A 122 -5.91 -8.36 -7.41
N ILE A 123 -6.38 -7.25 -6.84
CA ILE A 123 -6.65 -6.00 -7.53
C ILE A 123 -5.52 -5.01 -7.26
N GLY A 124 -4.95 -4.46 -8.32
CA GLY A 124 -3.90 -3.44 -8.25
C GLY A 124 -4.40 -2.04 -8.58
N PRO A 125 -3.50 -1.05 -8.56
CA PRO A 125 -3.79 0.32 -8.97
C PRO A 125 -4.49 0.40 -10.33
N THR A 126 -5.51 1.27 -10.44
CA THR A 126 -6.28 1.54 -11.67
C THR A 126 -7.14 0.39 -12.22
N ASP A 127 -7.12 -0.78 -11.59
CA ASP A 127 -7.96 -1.90 -11.98
C ASP A 127 -9.45 -1.61 -11.72
N LEU A 128 -10.31 -2.34 -12.44
CA LEU A 128 -11.75 -2.30 -12.22
C LEU A 128 -12.15 -3.45 -11.30
N LEU A 129 -12.90 -3.14 -10.25
CA LEU A 129 -13.40 -4.09 -9.26
C LEU A 129 -14.91 -4.31 -9.48
N PRO A 130 -15.32 -5.34 -10.24
CA PRO A 130 -16.74 -5.67 -10.43
C PRO A 130 -17.30 -6.44 -9.23
N ILE A 131 -18.32 -5.90 -8.55
CA ILE A 131 -19.01 -6.54 -7.44
C ILE A 131 -20.42 -6.89 -7.87
N SER A 132 -20.72 -8.19 -7.90
CA SER A 132 -22.01 -8.70 -8.34
C SER A 132 -22.93 -8.95 -7.14
N ILE A 133 -24.18 -8.50 -7.25
CA ILE A 133 -25.21 -8.58 -6.23
C ILE A 133 -26.38 -9.32 -6.84
N HIS A 134 -26.82 -10.40 -6.18
CA HIS A 134 -28.04 -11.11 -6.54
C HIS A 134 -28.98 -11.15 -5.33
N VAL A 135 -30.24 -10.83 -5.56
CA VAL A 135 -31.25 -10.67 -4.51
C VAL A 135 -32.54 -11.33 -4.95
N LEU A 136 -33.11 -12.15 -4.09
CA LEU A 136 -34.44 -12.73 -4.22
C LEU A 136 -35.32 -12.22 -3.06
N PRO A 137 -36.22 -11.26 -3.31
CA PRO A 137 -37.18 -10.82 -2.31
C PRO A 137 -38.15 -11.95 -1.96
N LYS A 138 -38.45 -12.16 -0.67
CA LYS A 138 -39.40 -13.20 -0.24
C LYS A 138 -40.86 -12.80 -0.48
N GLU A 139 -41.16 -11.51 -0.48
CA GLU A 139 -42.52 -10.99 -0.66
C GLU A 139 -42.76 -10.56 -2.11
N ARG A 140 -44.02 -10.62 -2.52
CA ARG A 140 -44.47 -10.12 -3.82
C ARG A 140 -44.60 -8.59 -3.73
N ASN A 141 -44.35 -7.88 -4.83
CA ASN A 141 -44.41 -6.40 -4.93
C ASN A 141 -43.25 -5.65 -4.28
N ILE A 142 -42.07 -6.27 -4.20
CA ILE A 142 -40.83 -5.59 -3.84
C ILE A 142 -40.09 -5.15 -5.11
N SER A 143 -39.54 -3.93 -5.09
CA SER A 143 -38.63 -3.42 -6.12
C SER A 143 -37.30 -2.99 -5.51
N ILE A 144 -36.20 -3.27 -6.20
CA ILE A 144 -34.86 -2.83 -5.77
C ILE A 144 -34.54 -1.53 -6.50
N ARG A 145 -34.44 -0.43 -5.75
CA ARG A 145 -34.28 0.92 -6.29
C ARG A 145 -32.84 1.21 -6.68
N SER A 146 -31.91 0.92 -5.78
CA SER A 146 -30.48 1.16 -6.01
C SER A 146 -29.63 0.30 -5.09
N ALA A 147 -28.35 0.22 -5.41
CA ALA A 147 -27.32 -0.31 -4.55
C ALA A 147 -26.13 0.64 -4.52
N THR A 148 -25.45 0.69 -3.39
CA THR A 148 -24.17 1.36 -3.23
C THR A 148 -23.16 0.35 -2.71
N VAL A 149 -21.93 0.47 -3.21
CA VAL A 149 -20.76 -0.23 -2.67
C VAL A 149 -19.79 0.79 -2.14
N VAL A 150 -19.27 0.54 -0.94
CA VAL A 150 -18.12 1.26 -0.39
C VAL A 150 -17.04 0.25 -0.09
N VAL A 151 -15.83 0.48 -0.62
CA VAL A 151 -14.65 -0.29 -0.25
C VAL A 151 -13.91 0.42 0.87
N GLU A 152 -13.68 -0.31 1.96
CA GLU A 152 -12.96 0.17 3.14
C GLU A 152 -11.63 -0.54 3.30
N ARG A 153 -10.62 0.19 3.77
CA ARG A 153 -9.39 -0.34 4.36
C ARG A 153 -9.59 -0.50 5.85
N ARG A 154 -9.18 -1.63 6.41
CA ARG A 154 -9.10 -1.85 7.85
C ARG A 154 -7.66 -2.13 8.23
N ILE A 155 -7.08 -1.25 9.05
CA ILE A 155 -5.74 -1.40 9.61
C ILE A 155 -5.90 -1.80 11.07
N GLN A 156 -5.39 -2.97 11.44
CA GLN A 156 -5.39 -3.47 12.80
C GLN A 156 -3.96 -3.69 13.24
N PHE A 157 -3.56 -3.05 14.34
CA PHE A 157 -2.27 -3.29 14.98
C PHE A 157 -2.39 -4.47 15.92
N ASN A 158 -1.55 -5.47 15.69
CA ASN A 158 -1.43 -6.62 16.56
C ASN A 158 -0.38 -6.22 17.61
N GLU A 159 -0.84 -5.64 18.72
CA GLU A 159 0.04 -5.45 19.86
C GLU A 159 0.41 -6.84 20.35
N SER A 160 1.67 -7.22 20.16
CA SER A 160 2.22 -8.43 20.75
C SER A 160 2.03 -8.27 22.25
N GLN A 161 0.99 -8.90 22.80
CA GLN A 161 0.80 -9.02 24.24
C GLN A 161 2.07 -9.67 24.78
N SER A 162 3.02 -8.83 25.20
CA SER A 162 4.14 -9.29 26.00
C SER A 162 3.49 -9.98 27.18
N PRO A 163 3.74 -11.29 27.42
CA PRO A 163 3.15 -11.99 28.54
C PRO A 163 3.50 -11.16 29.76
N VAL A 164 2.50 -10.49 30.33
CA VAL A 164 2.68 -9.76 31.56
C VAL A 164 2.91 -10.86 32.56
N SER A 165 4.18 -11.18 32.82
CA SER A 165 4.56 -12.08 33.90
C SER A 165 3.83 -11.54 35.12
N ALA A 166 2.85 -12.31 35.59
CA ALA A 166 2.11 -11.99 36.79
C ALA A 166 3.09 -12.02 37.96
N SER A 167 3.83 -10.93 38.16
CA SER A 167 4.57 -10.68 39.38
C SER A 167 3.49 -10.49 40.44
N SER A 168 3.22 -11.57 41.17
CA SER A 168 2.52 -11.57 42.43
C SER A 168 3.16 -10.51 43.34
N SER A 169 2.63 -9.29 43.31
CA SER A 169 3.01 -8.24 44.25
C SER A 169 2.42 -8.61 45.60
N SER A 170 3.23 -9.28 46.42
CA SER A 170 3.09 -9.25 47.87
C SER A 170 3.06 -7.78 48.31
N ALA A 171 1.94 -7.38 48.93
CA ALA A 171 1.71 -6.04 49.43
C ALA A 171 2.80 -5.64 50.45
N ILE A 172 3.47 -4.51 50.21
CA ILE A 172 4.30 -3.83 51.21
C ILE A 172 3.59 -2.52 51.57
N PRO A 173 3.41 -2.20 52.87
CA PRO A 173 2.65 -1.04 53.32
C PRO A 173 3.40 0.28 53.07
N ILE A 174 2.60 1.29 52.73
CA ILE A 174 3.00 2.66 52.38
C ILE A 174 3.38 3.44 53.66
N SER A 175 4.52 4.14 53.64
CA SER A 175 4.83 5.24 54.56
C SER A 175 4.70 6.58 53.81
N PRO A 176 4.16 7.65 54.43
CA PRO A 176 3.96 8.92 53.74
C PRO A 176 5.21 9.80 53.87
N THR A 177 5.71 10.38 52.78
CA THR A 177 6.67 11.49 52.88
C THR A 177 6.56 12.46 51.70
N LEU A 178 6.06 13.66 52.07
CA LEU A 178 6.38 15.01 51.61
C LEU A 178 6.40 15.35 50.11
N SER A 179 5.48 16.27 49.81
CA SER A 179 5.31 17.12 48.65
C SER A 179 6.55 17.97 48.33
N PHE A 180 7.01 17.89 47.08
CA PHE A 180 7.80 18.93 46.43
C PHE A 180 7.07 19.43 45.18
N SER A 181 6.83 20.73 45.18
CA SER A 181 6.33 21.53 44.08
C SER A 181 7.38 21.64 42.97
N THR A 182 6.96 21.56 41.70
CA THR A 182 7.84 21.88 40.56
C THR A 182 7.07 22.66 39.51
N MET A 183 7.76 23.66 38.97
CA MET A 183 7.23 24.82 38.31
C MET A 183 6.72 24.57 36.89
N THR A 184 5.70 25.36 36.55
CA THR A 184 5.20 25.69 35.22
C THR A 184 6.32 26.07 34.24
N SER A 185 6.29 25.47 33.04
CA SER A 185 7.07 25.92 31.87
C SER A 185 6.12 26.50 30.80
N PRO A 186 6.51 27.56 30.08
CA PRO A 186 5.63 28.32 29.19
C PRO A 186 5.48 27.68 27.81
N GLN A 187 4.27 27.82 27.25
CA GLN A 187 3.92 27.51 25.87
C GLN A 187 4.67 28.42 24.89
N SER A 188 5.34 27.82 23.90
CA SER A 188 5.79 28.49 22.69
C SER A 188 4.85 28.12 21.55
N GLY A 189 4.20 29.14 20.98
CA GLY A 189 3.37 29.04 19.79
C GLY A 189 4.20 29.04 18.51
N TYR A 190 3.69 28.34 17.50
CA TYR A 190 4.06 28.53 16.11
C TYR A 190 2.79 28.64 15.26
N PRO A 191 2.67 29.68 14.42
CA PRO A 191 1.59 29.81 13.45
C PRO A 191 1.98 29.27 12.06
N SER A 192 0.98 28.64 11.41
CA SER A 192 0.64 28.69 9.97
C SER A 192 1.62 28.17 8.89
N SER A 193 1.11 27.34 7.96
CA SER A 193 0.78 27.80 6.59
C SER A 193 0.28 26.70 5.61
N VAL A 194 -0.86 27.04 5.00
CA VAL A 194 -1.45 26.78 3.67
C VAL A 194 -0.81 25.83 2.64
N SER A 195 -1.68 25.06 1.96
CA SER A 195 -1.79 24.88 0.49
C SER A 195 -3.04 24.00 0.20
N LEU A 196 -4.19 24.52 -0.22
CA LEU A 196 -4.61 24.89 -1.59
C LEU A 196 -4.34 23.82 -2.67
N ALA A 197 -5.29 22.90 -2.83
CA ALA A 197 -5.63 22.31 -4.11
C ALA A 197 -7.14 22.05 -4.15
N SER A 198 -7.85 22.81 -4.98
CA SER A 198 -9.27 22.67 -5.23
C SER A 198 -9.53 21.39 -6.02
N ASP A 199 -9.75 20.28 -5.31
CA ASP A 199 -10.31 19.07 -5.90
C ASP A 199 -11.83 19.18 -5.73
N VAL A 200 -12.55 19.48 -6.83
CA VAL A 200 -14.02 19.49 -6.87
C VAL A 200 -14.49 18.03 -6.88
N ARG A 201 -14.28 17.35 -5.75
CA ARG A 201 -14.98 16.10 -5.45
C ARG A 201 -16.32 16.48 -4.82
N PRO A 202 -17.44 15.87 -5.23
CA PRO A 202 -18.68 15.98 -4.47
C PRO A 202 -18.38 15.51 -3.05
N LEU A 203 -18.54 16.41 -2.09
CA LEU A 203 -18.38 16.15 -0.66
C LEU A 203 -19.35 15.02 -0.30
N LEU A 204 -18.83 13.81 -0.19
CA LEU A 204 -19.58 12.73 0.45
C LEU A 204 -19.88 13.21 1.88
N PRO A 205 -21.14 13.14 2.34
CA PRO A 205 -21.49 13.50 3.70
C PRO A 205 -20.65 12.67 4.65
N GLN A 206 -19.80 13.33 5.43
CA GLN A 206 -19.09 12.71 6.54
C GLN A 206 -20.15 12.07 7.46
N PRO A 207 -20.07 10.77 7.78
CA PRO A 207 -20.99 10.18 8.73
C PRO A 207 -20.83 10.90 10.07
N GLN A 208 -21.85 11.66 10.47
CA GLN A 208 -21.96 12.25 11.79
C GLN A 208 -22.20 11.10 12.77
N TYR A 209 -21.12 10.51 13.27
CA TYR A 209 -21.18 9.64 14.44
C TYR A 209 -21.64 10.52 15.62
N SER A 210 -22.86 10.30 16.08
CA SER A 210 -23.43 10.90 17.27
C SER A 210 -22.47 10.71 18.44
N ARG A 211 -22.02 11.84 18.98
CA ARG A 211 -20.96 11.98 19.96
C ARG A 211 -21.57 12.02 21.36
N ASP A 212 -22.23 10.95 21.78
CA ASP A 212 -22.49 10.69 23.20
C ASP A 212 -21.44 9.70 23.68
N ARG A 213 -20.30 10.22 24.10
CA ARG A 213 -19.21 9.41 24.65
C ARG A 213 -18.72 10.04 25.93
N SER A 214 -19.21 9.49 27.04
CA SER A 214 -18.62 9.63 28.36
C SER A 214 -17.15 9.23 28.28
N ASP A 215 -16.26 10.13 28.73
CA ASP A 215 -14.81 9.95 28.85
C ASP A 215 -14.51 8.80 29.83
N SER A 216 -14.60 7.58 29.32
CA SER A 216 -13.85 6.45 29.87
C SER A 216 -12.63 6.29 28.98
N SER A 217 -11.46 6.44 29.57
CA SER A 217 -10.16 6.11 28.99
C SER A 217 -10.03 4.59 28.81
N GLU A 218 -11.01 3.97 28.15
CA GLU A 218 -10.86 2.65 27.57
C GLU A 218 -9.72 2.74 26.56
N SER A 219 -8.62 2.07 26.90
CA SER A 219 -7.43 1.94 26.08
C SER A 219 -7.83 1.75 24.62
N LEU A 220 -7.38 2.65 23.74
CA LEU A 220 -7.57 2.56 22.28
C LEU A 220 -6.89 1.31 21.64
N VAL A 221 -6.38 0.42 22.48
CA VAL A 221 -5.72 -0.84 22.14
C VAL A 221 -6.73 -1.74 21.41
N GLY A 222 -6.53 -1.89 20.10
CA GLY A 222 -7.15 -2.94 19.30
C GLY A 222 -8.35 -2.56 18.43
N LYS A 223 -8.83 -1.30 18.44
CA LYS A 223 -9.89 -0.90 17.49
C LYS A 223 -9.29 -0.73 16.09
N PRO A 224 -9.78 -1.45 15.05
CA PRO A 224 -9.25 -1.31 13.70
C PRO A 224 -9.57 0.08 13.15
N ILE A 225 -8.59 0.68 12.46
CA ILE A 225 -8.75 1.95 11.76
C ILE A 225 -9.43 1.66 10.42
N VAL A 226 -10.65 2.17 10.25
CA VAL A 226 -11.47 1.96 9.04
C VAL A 226 -11.43 3.21 8.16
N LEU A 227 -11.04 3.06 6.90
CA LEU A 227 -10.88 4.17 5.96
C LEU A 227 -11.56 3.86 4.62
N PRO A 228 -12.56 4.63 4.16
CA PRO A 228 -13.14 4.43 2.84
C PRO A 228 -12.13 4.80 1.75
N ILE A 229 -11.95 3.93 0.77
CA ILE A 229 -10.99 4.12 -0.34
C ILE A 229 -11.70 4.46 -1.64
N ALA A 230 -12.77 3.74 -1.93
CA ALA A 230 -13.50 3.86 -3.18
C ALA A 230 -14.99 3.58 -2.93
N ALA A 231 -15.85 4.15 -3.76
CA ALA A 231 -17.27 3.90 -3.72
C ALA A 231 -17.85 3.92 -5.14
N SER A 232 -18.94 3.19 -5.32
CA SER A 232 -19.71 3.18 -6.56
C SER A 232 -21.19 3.03 -6.24
N GLU A 233 -22.04 3.63 -7.05
CA GLU A 233 -23.49 3.52 -6.96
C GLU A 233 -24.02 2.89 -8.24
N SER A 234 -25.06 2.08 -8.12
CA SER A 234 -25.68 1.42 -9.26
C SER A 234 -26.33 2.44 -10.19
N SER A 235 -25.96 2.42 -11.46
CA SER A 235 -26.66 3.19 -12.50
C SER A 235 -27.77 2.35 -13.13
N GLY A 236 -29.01 2.86 -13.12
CA GLY A 236 -30.18 2.18 -13.71
C GLY A 236 -30.72 0.99 -12.91
N PRO A 237 -31.84 0.39 -13.36
CA PRO A 237 -32.56 -0.65 -12.62
C PRO A 237 -31.76 -1.98 -12.52
N PHE A 238 -32.11 -2.80 -11.54
CA PHE A 238 -31.68 -4.19 -11.46
C PHE A 238 -32.34 -5.00 -12.58
N SER A 239 -31.62 -5.97 -13.16
CA SER A 239 -32.21 -6.91 -14.11
C SER A 239 -32.88 -8.05 -13.35
N GLN A 240 -34.15 -8.30 -13.63
CA GLN A 240 -34.90 -9.41 -13.03
C GLN A 240 -34.90 -10.60 -13.99
N ALA A 241 -34.42 -11.75 -13.51
CA ALA A 241 -34.49 -13.01 -14.23
C ALA A 241 -35.88 -13.67 -14.07
N GLU A 242 -36.20 -14.65 -14.93
CA GLU A 242 -37.49 -15.36 -14.92
C GLU A 242 -37.79 -16.06 -13.58
N ASN A 243 -36.74 -16.45 -12.84
CA ASN A 243 -36.85 -17.04 -11.51
C ASN A 243 -37.09 -16.01 -10.39
N GLY A 244 -37.28 -14.74 -10.73
CA GLY A 244 -37.51 -13.65 -9.77
C GLY A 244 -36.25 -13.10 -9.11
N ILE A 245 -35.06 -13.62 -9.44
CA ILE A 245 -33.79 -13.11 -8.92
C ILE A 245 -33.45 -11.80 -9.61
N TRP A 246 -33.22 -10.77 -8.81
CA TRP A 246 -32.73 -9.47 -9.25
C TRP A 246 -31.21 -9.47 -9.20
N SER A 247 -30.58 -8.97 -10.27
CA SER A 247 -29.12 -8.93 -10.38
C SER A 247 -28.60 -7.56 -10.78
N LYS A 248 -27.44 -7.20 -10.24
CA LYS A 248 -26.69 -6.00 -10.62
C LYS A 248 -25.22 -6.21 -10.36
N THR A 249 -24.37 -5.78 -11.29
CA THR A 249 -22.92 -5.67 -11.07
C THR A 249 -22.54 -4.20 -10.97
N LEU A 250 -21.89 -3.83 -9.87
CA LEU A 250 -21.34 -2.50 -9.65
C LEU A 250 -19.85 -2.55 -9.91
N THR A 251 -19.36 -1.71 -10.82
CA THR A 251 -17.92 -1.59 -11.07
C THR A 251 -17.37 -0.45 -10.23
N VAL A 252 -16.46 -0.77 -9.31
CA VAL A 252 -15.71 0.20 -8.51
C VAL A 252 -14.38 0.47 -9.21
N GLN A 253 -14.06 1.74 -9.47
CA GLN A 253 -12.76 2.10 -10.02
C GLN A 253 -11.72 2.10 -8.89
N TRP A 254 -10.72 1.22 -8.98
CA TRP A 254 -9.65 1.20 -8.00
C TRP A 254 -8.77 2.44 -8.16
N PRO A 255 -8.44 3.18 -7.09
CA PRO A 255 -7.67 4.39 -7.23
C PRO A 255 -6.25 4.11 -7.76
N SER A 256 -5.64 5.11 -8.39
CA SER A 256 -4.24 5.01 -8.81
C SER A 256 -3.30 5.09 -7.60
N ALA A 257 -2.15 4.41 -7.70
CA ALA A 257 -1.04 4.61 -6.78
C ALA A 257 -0.43 5.98 -7.07
N LYS A 258 -0.97 7.04 -6.47
CA LYS A 258 -0.43 8.40 -6.64
C LYS A 258 1.01 8.42 -6.10
N PRO A 259 2.03 8.71 -6.92
CA PRO A 259 3.43 8.69 -6.47
C PRO A 259 3.77 9.77 -5.44
N SER A 260 2.93 10.81 -5.32
CA SER A 260 3.11 11.95 -4.40
C SER A 260 2.13 11.97 -3.21
N SER A 261 1.17 11.05 -3.15
CA SER A 261 0.25 10.99 -2.01
C SER A 261 1.00 10.44 -0.81
N ARG A 262 0.98 11.18 0.31
CA ARG A 262 1.54 10.71 1.60
C ARG A 262 0.93 9.37 2.05
N TRP A 263 -0.23 9.01 1.51
CA TRP A 263 -0.94 7.77 1.80
C TRP A 263 -1.14 6.98 0.51
N GLY A 264 -0.41 5.87 0.38
CA GLY A 264 -0.74 4.86 -0.62
C GLY A 264 -2.04 4.15 -0.24
N ILE A 265 -2.73 3.55 -1.23
CA ILE A 265 -3.84 2.63 -0.96
C ILE A 265 -3.33 1.44 -0.12
N GLY A 266 -2.12 1.00 -0.44
CA GLY A 266 -1.44 -0.12 0.19
C GLY A 266 -1.75 -1.42 -0.55
N GLU A 267 -1.36 -2.51 0.09
CA GLU A 267 -1.68 -3.87 -0.32
C GLU A 267 -2.26 -4.62 0.87
N THR A 268 -2.83 -5.79 0.63
CA THR A 268 -3.30 -6.67 1.71
C THR A 268 -2.09 -7.19 2.48
N ILE A 269 -2.00 -6.87 3.78
CA ILE A 269 -0.88 -7.20 4.65
C ILE A 269 -1.38 -8.10 5.77
N HIS A 270 -0.75 -9.26 5.94
CA HIS A 270 -0.96 -10.14 7.08
C HIS A 270 0.38 -10.36 7.77
N SER A 271 0.58 -9.70 8.91
CA SER A 271 1.81 -9.81 9.69
C SER A 271 1.53 -9.84 11.18
N ASP A 272 2.53 -10.24 11.96
CA ASP A 272 2.43 -10.31 13.42
C ASP A 272 2.27 -8.94 14.09
N LEU A 273 2.59 -7.84 13.38
CA LEU A 273 2.56 -6.47 13.91
C LEU A 273 1.34 -5.69 13.41
N VAL A 274 0.92 -5.95 12.16
CA VAL A 274 -0.19 -5.25 11.53
C VAL A 274 -0.91 -6.15 10.54
N SER A 275 -2.23 -5.99 10.49
CA SER A 275 -3.12 -6.56 9.49
C SER A 275 -3.79 -5.42 8.71
N VAL A 276 -3.59 -5.38 7.40
CA VAL A 276 -4.26 -4.45 6.48
C VAL A 276 -5.15 -5.25 5.55
N ARG A 277 -6.47 -5.08 5.68
CA ARG A 277 -7.49 -5.82 4.93
C ARG A 277 -8.45 -4.85 4.24
N PHE A 278 -9.09 -5.32 3.18
CA PHE A 278 -9.99 -4.50 2.36
C PHE A 278 -11.34 -5.19 2.27
N PHE A 279 -12.43 -4.44 2.48
CA PHE A 279 -13.78 -4.98 2.52
C PHE A 279 -14.71 -4.17 1.63
N ALA A 280 -15.48 -4.84 0.78
CA ALA A 280 -16.62 -4.26 0.09
C ALA A 280 -17.87 -4.36 0.96
N ARG A 281 -18.40 -3.21 1.36
CA ARG A 281 -19.69 -3.08 2.03
C ARG A 281 -20.76 -2.72 1.00
N VAL A 282 -21.80 -3.54 0.93
CA VAL A 282 -22.90 -3.33 0.00
C VAL A 282 -24.15 -2.91 0.77
N LYS A 283 -24.77 -1.83 0.30
CA LYS A 283 -26.04 -1.34 0.82
C LYS A 283 -27.04 -1.30 -0.32
N ILE A 284 -28.22 -1.86 -0.12
CA ILE A 284 -29.31 -1.85 -1.11
C ILE A 284 -30.51 -1.08 -0.57
N ILE A 285 -31.15 -0.31 -1.44
CA ILE A 285 -32.38 0.43 -1.14
C ILE A 285 -33.53 -0.30 -1.83
N VAL A 286 -34.50 -0.73 -1.04
CA VAL A 286 -35.59 -1.59 -1.46
C VAL A 286 -36.91 -0.89 -1.15
N THR A 287 -37.81 -0.83 -2.13
CA THR A 287 -39.14 -0.23 -1.99
C THR A 287 -40.17 -1.33 -2.04
N GLY A 288 -40.88 -1.51 -0.91
CA GLY A 288 -42.05 -2.37 -0.79
C GLY A 288 -43.36 -1.57 -0.91
N PRO A 289 -44.51 -2.21 -0.71
CA PRO A 289 -45.82 -1.58 -0.85
C PRO A 289 -46.11 -0.48 0.17
N HIS A 290 -45.44 -0.49 1.33
CA HIS A 290 -45.73 0.42 2.45
C HIS A 290 -44.53 1.26 2.89
N SER A 291 -43.31 0.89 2.51
CA SER A 291 -42.09 1.54 2.98
C SER A 291 -40.94 1.42 1.98
N THR A 292 -39.98 2.34 2.09
CA THR A 292 -38.65 2.18 1.48
C THR A 292 -37.65 1.91 2.59
N GLU A 293 -36.93 0.79 2.47
CA GLU A 293 -36.01 0.29 3.48
C GLU A 293 -34.61 0.15 2.90
N SER A 294 -33.62 0.40 3.74
CA SER A 294 -32.21 0.17 3.39
C SER A 294 -31.69 -1.10 4.07
N PHE A 295 -31.09 -2.01 3.30
CA PHE A 295 -30.45 -3.21 3.83
C PHE A 295 -28.93 -3.08 3.66
N GLU A 296 -28.22 -3.33 4.74
CA GLU A 296 -26.77 -3.53 4.69
C GLU A 296 -26.53 -5.03 4.57
N LEU A 297 -25.79 -5.42 3.54
CA LEU A 297 -25.47 -6.81 3.24
C LEU A 297 -24.12 -7.18 3.87
N ASP A 298 -23.86 -8.48 4.00
CA ASP A 298 -22.60 -9.00 4.49
C ASP A 298 -21.42 -8.51 3.63
N GLU A 299 -20.30 -8.26 4.30
CA GLU A 299 -19.10 -7.71 3.68
C GLU A 299 -18.31 -8.78 2.93
N GLU A 300 -17.73 -8.41 1.80
CA GLU A 300 -16.83 -9.28 1.04
C GLU A 300 -15.39 -8.78 1.12
N GLU A 301 -14.47 -9.67 1.50
CA GLU A 301 -13.04 -9.34 1.53
C GLU A 301 -12.46 -9.28 0.12
N ILE A 302 -11.62 -8.27 -0.12
CA ILE A 302 -10.93 -8.04 -1.39
C ILE A 302 -9.42 -8.16 -1.15
N PHE A 303 -8.75 -8.86 -2.08
CA PHE A 303 -7.29 -8.94 -2.09
C PHE A 303 -6.72 -7.82 -2.93
N THR A 304 -5.77 -7.07 -2.38
CA THR A 304 -5.15 -5.93 -3.06
C THR A 304 -3.64 -6.09 -3.12
N THR A 305 -3.03 -5.66 -4.22
CA THR A 305 -1.58 -5.69 -4.43
C THR A 305 -1.06 -4.31 -4.79
N SER A 306 0.22 -4.05 -4.51
CA SER A 306 0.85 -2.77 -4.84
C SER A 306 0.98 -2.51 -6.34
N THR A 307 0.88 -3.56 -7.16
CA THR A 307 1.02 -3.51 -8.61
C THR A 307 -0.14 -4.20 -9.29
N ASN A 308 -0.56 -3.68 -10.45
CA ASN A 308 -1.55 -4.33 -11.30
C ASN A 308 -0.91 -5.34 -12.26
N ASP A 309 -1.73 -6.08 -13.01
CA ASP A 309 -1.23 -7.12 -13.91
C ASP A 309 -0.43 -6.55 -15.10
N ALA A 310 -0.80 -5.37 -15.60
CA ALA A 310 -0.07 -4.71 -16.69
C ALA A 310 1.34 -4.30 -16.27
N GLU A 311 1.49 -3.67 -15.11
CA GLU A 311 2.76 -3.27 -14.49
C GLU A 311 3.64 -4.50 -14.24
N ARG A 312 3.04 -5.59 -13.75
CA ARG A 312 3.73 -6.87 -13.53
C ARG A 312 4.27 -7.47 -14.81
N ARG A 313 3.44 -7.55 -15.86
CA ARG A 313 3.87 -8.05 -17.18
C ARG A 313 5.00 -7.20 -17.76
N LEU A 314 4.92 -5.88 -17.60
CA LEU A 314 5.97 -4.95 -18.03
C LEU A 314 7.28 -5.14 -17.24
N ALA A 315 7.20 -5.32 -15.92
CA ALA A 315 8.37 -5.60 -15.10
C ALA A 315 9.05 -6.91 -15.51
N ILE A 316 8.28 -7.98 -15.70
CA ILE A 316 8.78 -9.30 -16.13
C ILE A 316 9.45 -9.21 -17.52
N SER A 317 8.85 -8.50 -18.48
CA SER A 317 9.41 -8.35 -19.82
C SER A 317 10.72 -7.55 -19.81
N LYS A 318 10.81 -6.51 -18.95
CA LYS A 318 12.02 -5.73 -18.75
C LYS A 318 13.15 -6.57 -18.14
N THR A 319 12.85 -7.38 -17.13
CA THR A 319 13.84 -8.28 -16.51
C THR A 319 14.36 -9.31 -17.50
N ARG A 320 13.49 -9.92 -18.33
CA ARG A 320 13.91 -10.87 -19.39
C ARG A 320 14.79 -10.22 -20.46
N SER A 321 14.53 -8.96 -20.78
CA SER A 321 15.32 -8.22 -21.77
C SER A 321 16.74 -7.95 -21.25
N GLN A 322 16.88 -7.55 -19.98
CA GLN A 322 18.17 -7.24 -19.36
C GLN A 322 19.08 -8.47 -19.22
N SER A 323 18.53 -9.64 -18.84
CA SER A 323 19.35 -10.85 -18.73
C SER A 323 19.92 -11.31 -20.08
N SER A 324 19.21 -11.02 -21.19
CA SER A 324 19.66 -11.38 -22.53
C SER A 324 20.81 -10.49 -23.05
N SER A 325 20.85 -9.21 -22.66
CA SER A 325 21.88 -8.27 -23.10
C SER A 325 23.21 -8.47 -22.36
N GLU A 326 23.17 -8.85 -21.08
CA GLU A 326 24.39 -9.20 -20.33
C GLU A 326 25.04 -10.47 -20.86
N ALA A 327 24.25 -11.48 -21.25
CA ALA A 327 24.78 -12.72 -21.81
C ALA A 327 25.47 -12.54 -23.18
N ARG A 328 25.08 -11.53 -23.97
CA ARG A 328 25.64 -11.28 -25.31
C ARG A 328 26.86 -10.34 -25.33
N SER A 329 27.19 -9.69 -24.22
CA SER A 329 28.21 -8.63 -24.20
C SER A 329 29.66 -9.12 -24.00
N LYS A 330 29.93 -10.43 -24.02
CA LYS A 330 31.30 -10.98 -23.86
C LYS A 330 32.05 -11.31 -25.17
N SER A 331 31.56 -10.92 -26.36
CA SER A 331 32.19 -11.32 -27.64
C SER A 331 32.69 -10.18 -28.55
N LYS A 332 33.08 -9.03 -27.99
CA LYS A 332 33.91 -8.08 -28.73
C LYS A 332 35.20 -7.82 -27.97
N SER A 333 36.17 -8.69 -28.21
CA SER A 333 37.58 -8.34 -28.14
C SER A 333 37.75 -6.96 -28.79
N PRO A 334 38.22 -5.94 -28.07
CA PRO A 334 38.74 -4.74 -28.67
C PRO A 334 40.00 -5.19 -29.42
N ARG A 335 39.84 -5.63 -30.68
CA ARG A 335 40.96 -5.78 -31.59
C ARG A 335 41.53 -4.38 -31.76
N ARG A 336 42.55 -4.14 -30.95
CA ARG A 336 43.55 -3.08 -30.98
C ARG A 336 44.01 -2.87 -32.43
N THR A 337 43.27 -2.09 -33.22
CA THR A 337 43.81 -1.46 -34.42
C THR A 337 44.70 -0.32 -33.95
N ARG A 338 45.92 -0.71 -33.61
CA ARG A 338 47.12 0.12 -33.51
C ARG A 338 47.27 0.89 -34.81
N ARG A 339 46.64 2.07 -34.93
CA ARG A 339 47.09 3.08 -35.90
C ARG A 339 48.28 3.80 -35.26
N LYS A 340 49.44 3.46 -35.80
CA LYS A 340 50.75 4.07 -35.58
C LYS A 340 50.92 5.10 -36.70
N LEU A 341 50.94 6.40 -36.41
CA LEU A 341 51.43 7.52 -37.25
C LEU A 341 51.05 8.83 -36.55
N GLU A 342 51.84 9.87 -36.40
CA GLU A 342 53.27 10.17 -36.56
C GLU A 342 53.52 11.45 -35.72
N ASP A 343 54.78 11.73 -35.44
CA ASP A 343 55.29 12.89 -34.71
C ASP A 343 54.80 14.25 -35.26
N SER A 344 54.50 15.18 -34.36
CA SER A 344 54.77 16.61 -34.60
C SER A 344 54.97 17.34 -33.25
N PRO A 345 56.09 18.06 -33.05
CA PRO A 345 56.37 18.81 -31.82
C PRO A 345 55.91 20.28 -31.87
N GLU A 346 55.32 20.74 -30.74
CA GLU A 346 55.34 22.06 -30.03
C GLU A 346 55.20 23.43 -30.78
N PRO A 347 54.93 24.60 -30.12
CA PRO A 347 54.72 24.89 -28.67
C PRO A 347 53.52 25.86 -28.29
N VAL A 348 53.29 25.94 -26.97
CA VAL A 348 52.61 26.89 -26.01
C VAL A 348 52.38 28.39 -26.36
N PRO A 349 51.75 29.27 -25.50
CA PRO A 349 50.73 29.16 -24.41
C PRO A 349 49.59 30.22 -24.57
N SER A 350 48.50 30.29 -23.79
CA SER A 350 48.37 31.12 -22.56
C SER A 350 46.89 31.23 -22.07
N THR A 351 46.72 31.21 -20.73
CA THR A 351 45.77 31.95 -19.83
C THR A 351 44.33 32.21 -20.32
N THR A 352 43.24 31.99 -19.58
CA THR A 352 42.88 32.70 -18.33
C THR A 352 41.64 32.07 -17.68
N ALA A 353 41.58 32.27 -16.36
CA ALA A 353 40.53 31.94 -15.40
C ALA A 353 39.07 32.14 -15.85
N ASN A 354 38.21 31.21 -15.43
CA ASN A 354 36.93 31.60 -14.85
C ASN A 354 36.38 30.47 -13.94
N GLU A 355 36.35 30.74 -12.64
CA GLU A 355 35.53 30.02 -11.68
C GLU A 355 34.06 30.19 -12.06
N ARG A 356 33.36 29.07 -12.27
CA ARG A 356 31.91 29.04 -12.17
C ARG A 356 31.49 27.76 -11.48
N ILE A 357 31.16 27.91 -10.21
CA ILE A 357 30.42 26.93 -9.42
C ILE A 357 29.08 26.70 -10.13
N GLN A 358 28.97 25.58 -10.85
CA GLN A 358 27.69 25.05 -11.30
C GLN A 358 27.35 23.84 -10.45
N SER A 359 26.26 23.99 -9.69
CA SER A 359 25.54 22.91 -9.06
C SER A 359 25.10 21.89 -10.12
N HIS A 360 25.65 20.67 -10.05
CA HIS A 360 25.14 19.52 -10.79
C HIS A 360 23.77 19.12 -10.21
N VAL A 361 22.71 19.73 -10.74
CA VAL A 361 21.36 19.16 -10.69
C VAL A 361 21.30 18.10 -11.79
N VAL A 362 21.27 16.83 -11.39
CA VAL A 362 20.97 15.72 -12.29
C VAL A 362 19.49 15.83 -12.66
N HIS A 363 19.21 16.44 -13.80
CA HIS A 363 17.89 16.44 -14.42
C HIS A 363 17.70 15.06 -15.08
N ILE A 364 16.87 14.22 -14.46
CA ILE A 364 16.39 12.99 -15.09
C ILE A 364 15.36 13.42 -16.14
N GLN A 365 15.83 13.56 -17.38
CA GLN A 365 14.99 13.83 -18.54
C GLN A 365 14.24 12.54 -18.91
N ALA A 366 12.92 12.55 -18.72
CA ALA A 366 12.05 11.50 -19.23
C ALA A 366 12.03 11.57 -20.77
N PRO A 367 12.05 10.43 -21.48
CA PRO A 367 11.89 10.43 -22.92
C PRO A 367 10.46 10.81 -23.28
N ASP A 368 10.34 11.94 -23.96
CA ASP A 368 9.13 12.45 -24.57
C ASP A 368 8.79 11.58 -25.79
N HIS A 369 7.88 10.61 -25.60
CA HIS A 369 7.29 9.87 -26.72
C HIS A 369 6.05 10.60 -27.20
N GLY A 370 6.26 11.48 -28.18
CA GLY A 370 5.20 12.04 -29.00
C GLY A 370 4.45 10.93 -29.74
N ILE A 371 3.22 10.67 -29.32
CA ILE A 371 2.24 9.88 -30.08
C ILE A 371 1.40 10.88 -30.88
N GLN A 372 1.69 11.02 -32.17
CA GLN A 372 0.74 11.59 -33.13
C GLN A 372 -0.40 10.60 -33.32
N ALA A 373 -1.56 10.88 -32.72
CA ALA A 373 -2.80 10.21 -33.06
C ALA A 373 -3.47 10.93 -34.25
N ARG A 374 -3.30 10.38 -35.46
CA ARG A 374 -4.19 10.69 -36.60
C ARG A 374 -5.58 10.11 -36.28
N ARG A 375 -6.55 10.98 -36.00
CA ARG A 375 -7.98 10.64 -36.04
C ARG A 375 -8.49 10.83 -37.46
N THR A 376 -8.75 9.73 -38.15
CA THR A 376 -9.61 9.68 -39.33
C THR A 376 -11.04 9.41 -38.86
N PHE A 377 -11.97 10.32 -39.14
CA PHE A 377 -13.41 10.10 -39.02
C PHE A 377 -13.93 9.52 -40.34
N PRO A 378 -14.77 8.47 -40.34
CA PRO A 378 -15.65 8.22 -41.46
C PRO A 378 -16.94 9.05 -41.31
N LEU A 379 -17.28 9.71 -42.42
CA LEU A 379 -18.54 10.40 -42.65
C LEU A 379 -19.75 9.46 -42.50
N GLN A 380 -20.81 10.01 -41.93
CA GLN A 380 -22.17 9.53 -42.14
C GLN A 380 -22.56 9.66 -43.61
N SER A 381 -23.30 8.68 -44.12
CA SER A 381 -24.15 8.83 -45.31
C SER A 381 -25.60 8.54 -44.93
N VAL A 382 -26.39 9.60 -45.03
CA VAL A 382 -27.83 9.76 -45.39
C VAL A 382 -28.77 8.59 -45.10
#